data_AF-A0AAU8CC22-F1
#
_entry.id   AF-A0AAU8CC22-F1
#
_cell.length_a   1.000
_cell.length_b   1.000
_cell.length_c   1.000
_cell.angle_alpha   90.00
_cell.angle_beta   90.00
_cell.angle_gamma   90.00
#
_symmetry.space_group_name_H-M   'P 1'
#
loop_
_entity.id
_entity.type
_entity.pdbx_description
1 polymer ?
#
loop_
_entity_poly.entity_id
_entity_poly.type
_entity_poly.pdbx_seq_one_letter_code
_entity_poly.pdbx_strand_id
1 'polypeptide(L)' 'MNPILEATETAPATVEEAVRDYDELHDRAQAALPDAVDGDGVTIPEDVADDLADGEVVRFTGYYRLDIAQ' A
#
# COMPACT_ATOMS: atom_id res chain seq x y z
N MET A 1 8.12 7.99 15.22
CA MET A 1 6.66 8.04 15.11
C MET A 1 6.25 6.79 14.36
N ASN A 2 5.04 6.29 14.52
CA ASN A 2 4.63 5.12 13.74
C ASN A 2 4.22 5.59 12.34
N PRO A 3 4.74 4.98 11.27
CA PRO A 3 4.38 5.36 9.92
C PRO A 3 2.90 5.14 9.63
N ILE A 4 2.35 5.95 8.73
CA ILE A 4 0.97 5.88 8.27
C ILE A 4 0.98 5.42 6.81
N LEU A 5 0.25 4.36 6.53
CA LEU A 5 0.01 3.86 5.18
C LEU A 5 -1.30 4.45 4.67
N GLU A 6 -1.23 5.20 3.58
CA GLU A 6 -2.39 5.69 2.83
C GLU A 6 -2.48 4.94 1.50
N ALA A 7 -3.69 4.58 1.08
CA ALA A 7 -3.92 3.91 -0.19
C ALA A 7 -4.92 4.72 -1.04
N THR A 8 -4.42 5.36 -2.10
CA THR A 8 -5.24 6.17 -3.00
C THR A 8 -5.53 5.41 -4.29
N GLU A 9 -6.80 5.30 -4.68
CA GLU A 9 -7.16 4.69 -5.96
C GLU A 9 -6.57 5.49 -7.13
N THR A 10 -5.96 4.78 -8.09
CA THR A 10 -5.30 5.37 -9.26
C THR A 10 -5.69 4.63 -10.54
N ALA A 11 -5.45 5.27 -11.69
CA ALA A 11 -5.52 4.60 -12.97
C ALA A 11 -4.48 3.46 -13.04
N PRO A 12 -4.73 2.39 -13.81
CA PRO A 12 -3.74 1.34 -14.02
C PRO A 12 -2.42 1.95 -14.44
N ALA A 13 -1.36 1.66 -13.67
CA ALA A 13 -0.04 2.17 -13.99
C ALA A 13 0.35 1.65 -15.38
N THR A 14 0.80 2.55 -16.25
CA THR A 14 1.23 2.20 -17.61
C THR A 14 2.53 1.39 -17.64
N VAL A 15 3.15 1.20 -16.48
CA VAL A 15 4.38 0.43 -16.29
C VAL A 15 4.02 -0.85 -15.55
N GLU A 16 3.85 -1.94 -16.29
CA GLU A 16 3.52 -3.27 -15.74
C GLU A 16 4.59 -3.74 -14.72
N GLU A 17 5.83 -3.23 -14.80
CA GLU A 17 6.93 -3.56 -13.89
C GLU A 17 6.86 -2.88 -12.51
N ALA A 18 5.91 -1.96 -12.29
CA ALA A 18 5.78 -1.20 -11.04
C ALA A 18 4.49 -1.50 -10.25
N VAL A 19 3.70 -2.47 -10.71
CA VAL A 19 2.49 -2.92 -10.01
C VAL A 19 2.78 -4.21 -9.28
N ARG A 20 2.59 -4.22 -7.96
CA ARG A 20 2.69 -5.42 -7.13
C ARG A 20 1.29 -6.00 -6.89
N ASP A 21 1.11 -7.30 -7.03
CA ASP A 21 -0.18 -7.91 -6.69
C ASP A 21 -0.33 -7.99 -5.16
N TYR A 22 -1.56 -7.83 -4.66
CA TYR A 22 -1.86 -7.90 -3.22
C TYR A 22 -1.36 -9.20 -2.57
N ASP A 23 -1.49 -10.33 -3.27
CA ASP A 23 -1.03 -11.63 -2.77
C ASP A 23 0.50 -11.73 -2.62
N GLU A 24 1.26 -10.82 -3.25
CA GLU A 24 2.73 -10.73 -3.11
C GLU A 24 3.17 -9.87 -1.92
N LEU A 25 2.24 -9.14 -1.29
CA LEU A 25 2.51 -8.42 -0.05
C LEU A 25 2.71 -9.38 1.12
N HIS A 26 3.49 -8.97 2.12
CA HIS A 26 3.60 -9.71 3.37
C HIS A 26 2.25 -9.70 4.10
N ASP A 27 1.91 -10.77 4.82
CA ASP A 27 0.67 -10.92 5.62
C ASP A 27 0.26 -9.67 6.42
N ARG A 28 1.24 -8.94 6.98
CA ARG A 28 0.96 -7.72 7.76
C ARG A 28 0.56 -6.53 6.89
N ALA A 29 1.22 -6.35 5.74
CA ALA A 29 0.82 -5.34 4.77
C ALA A 29 -0.55 -5.70 4.15
N GLN A 30 -0.78 -6.99 3.89
CA GLN A 30 -2.08 -7.49 3.46
C GLN A 30 -3.18 -7.18 4.48
N ALA A 31 -2.89 -7.31 5.78
CA ALA A 31 -3.86 -7.00 6.83
C ALA A 31 -4.14 -5.48 6.93
N ALA A 32 -3.15 -4.62 6.67
CA ALA A 32 -3.31 -3.18 6.77
C ALA A 32 -3.96 -2.54 5.53
N LEU A 33 -3.72 -3.08 4.34
CA LEU A 33 -4.17 -2.45 3.09
C LEU A 33 -5.70 -2.25 3.00
N PRO A 34 -6.57 -3.20 3.38
CA PRO A 34 -8.01 -2.98 3.35
C PRO A 34 -8.45 -1.78 4.19
N ASP A 35 -7.89 -1.64 5.39
CA ASP A 35 -8.16 -0.49 6.28
C ASP A 35 -7.62 0.83 5.69
N ALA A 36 -6.47 0.78 5.00
CA ALA A 36 -5.90 1.94 4.30
C ALA A 36 -6.72 2.38 3.07
N VAL A 37 -7.42 1.45 2.42
CA VAL A 37 -8.28 1.72 1.26
C VAL A 37 -9.63 2.29 1.69
N ASP A 38 -10.18 1.82 2.82
CA ASP A 38 -11.49 2.25 3.33
C ASP A 38 -11.45 3.57 4.12
N GLY A 39 -10.26 4.07 4.51
CA GLY A 39 -10.11 5.25 5.38
C GLY A 39 -8.96 6.19 5.01
N ASP A 40 -8.80 7.29 5.77
CA ASP A 40 -7.74 8.31 5.61
C ASP A 40 -6.37 7.84 6.14
N GLY A 41 -5.99 6.59 5.84
CA GLY A 41 -4.72 5.98 6.24
C GLY A 41 -4.74 5.20 7.56
N VAL A 42 -3.86 4.21 7.65
CA VAL A 42 -3.73 3.30 8.80
C VAL A 42 -2.31 3.34 9.36
N THR A 43 -2.19 3.36 10.68
CA THR A 43 -0.88 3.27 11.33
C THR A 43 -0.33 1.86 11.20
N ILE A 44 0.87 1.73 10.62
CA ILE A 44 1.56 0.46 10.43
C ILE A 44 2.85 0.40 11.26
N PRO A 45 3.33 -0.81 11.61
CA PRO A 45 4.67 -0.99 12.20
C PRO A 45 5.77 -0.56 11.22
N GLU A 46 6.91 -0.12 11.75
CA GLU A 46 8.09 0.26 10.94
C GLU A 46 8.55 -0.89 10.03
N ASP A 47 8.59 -2.14 10.52
CA ASP A 47 8.97 -3.30 9.71
C ASP A 47 8.07 -3.50 8.47
N VAL A 48 6.79 -3.12 8.57
CA VAL A 48 5.84 -3.22 7.45
C VAL A 48 6.07 -2.07 6.46
N ALA A 49 6.42 -0.89 6.96
CA ALA A 49 6.76 0.24 6.12
C ALA A 49 8.06 0.01 5.35
N ASP A 50 9.04 -0.68 5.95
CA ASP A 50 10.30 -1.07 5.28
C ASP A 50 10.08 -2.11 4.15
N ASP A 51 9.02 -2.93 4.25
CA ASP A 51 8.63 -3.93 3.24
C ASP A 51 7.82 -3.33 2.06
N LEU A 52 7.42 -2.07 2.17
CA LEU A 52 6.64 -1.31 1.19
C LEU A 52 7.49 -0.18 0.60
N ALA A 53 7.19 0.21 -0.63
CA ALA A 53 7.81 1.37 -1.25
C ALA A 53 6.82 2.54 -1.34
N ASP A 54 7.27 3.73 -0.95
CA ASP A 54 6.50 4.97 -1.14
C ASP A 54 6.27 5.23 -2.65
N GLY A 55 5.01 5.39 -3.03
CA GLY A 55 4.56 5.49 -4.41
C GLY A 55 4.39 4.16 -5.15
N GLU A 56 4.57 3.02 -4.48
CA GLU A 56 4.27 1.69 -5.05
C GLU A 56 2.79 1.59 -5.42
N VAL A 57 2.47 0.90 -6.52
CA VAL A 57 1.09 0.62 -6.89
C VAL A 57 0.78 -0.83 -6.58
N VAL A 58 -0.22 -1.07 -5.74
CA VAL A 58 -0.72 -2.41 -5.40
C VAL A 58 -2.02 -2.68 -6.13
N ARG A 59 -2.11 -3.87 -6.73
CA ARG A 59 -3.35 -4.40 -7.30
C ARG A 59 -4.11 -5.22 -6.27
N PHE A 60 -5.24 -4.71 -5.82
CA PHE A 60 -6.17 -5.37 -4.88
C PHE A 60 -7.53 -5.58 -5.56
N THR A 61 -8.55 -4.79 -5.21
CA THR A 61 -9.84 -4.68 -5.92
C THR A 61 -9.77 -3.74 -7.13
N GLY A 62 -8.73 -2.91 -7.17
CA GLY A 62 -8.37 -1.94 -8.19
C GLY A 62 -6.86 -1.67 -8.11
N TYR A 63 -6.40 -0.56 -8.66
CA TYR A 63 -5.01 -0.12 -8.54
C TYR A 63 -4.93 0.97 -7.48
N TYR A 64 -4.15 0.74 -6.44
CA TYR A 64 -3.98 1.69 -5.35
C TYR A 64 -2.53 2.10 -5.25
N ARG A 65 -2.28 3.40 -5.26
CA ARG A 65 -0.97 3.95 -4.96
C ARG A 65 -0.82 4.04 -3.45
N LEU A 66 0.27 3.50 -2.94
CA LEU A 66 0.64 3.55 -1.53
C LEU A 66 1.50 4.79 -1.28
N ASP A 67 1.16 5.54 -0.25
CA ASP A 67 1.96 6.64 0.26
C ASP A 67 2.26 6.37 1.74
N ILE A 68 3.53 6.52 2.14
CA ILE A 68 4.00 6.22 3.50
C ILE A 68 4.43 7.53 4.18
N ALA A 69 3.60 8.02 5.10
CA ALA A 69 3.87 9.22 5.88
C ALA A 69 4.55 8.89 7.23
N GLN A 70 5.35 9.84 7.74
CA GLN A 70 6.12 9.74 9.00
C GLN A 70 5.54 10.60 10.13
#